data_AF-A0A5N6H4K5-F1
#
_entry.id   AF-A0A5N6H4K5-F1
#
_cell.length_a   1.000
_cell.length_b   1.000
_cell.length_c   1.000
_cell.angle_alpha   90.00
_cell.angle_beta   90.00
_cell.angle_gamma   90.00
#
_symmetry.space_group_name_H-M   'P 1'
#
loop_
_entity.id
_entity.type
_entity.pdbx_description
1 polymer ?
#
loop_
_entity_poly.entity_id
_entity_poly.type
_entity_poly.pdbx_seq_one_letter_code
_entity_poly.pdbx_strand_id
1 'polypeptide(L)'
;MKLMRTIPWSEINDKLDSLVYMNDDNGTRLNMLQSHILQLRQGVQASSLGKDTQQQLRQLLGLSENAAKRMAQQRILNALAFRAMRRRINAVEEAHQQTFRWIPEYKRDVTARLFKDWLYRGQGIFHITGKLGSGKSTLMKFLYNHPQTRQELEHWAGDRKLVFANFFFWKPGHELQNSIKGLLQSILHDLLAQCPDLITVVFPKHWDQVYGGPFSVPSKLEFQPNEIREAFRRSIEDGALYHKCRFCFFIDGLDEYQETNQDDFKTMVEMLWSWTDIAPEGVKICVSSREYNVFLNGFPPDRRIRIQDLTRLDMERYVEDKMKDVDHQTKERLISRIVRRARGIFLWVALVVKSLRERIEDGCSLRELELELKRRTRLFNSS
;
A
#
# COMPACT_ATOMS: atom_id res chain seq x y z
N MET A 1 -8.72 26.85 50.45
CA MET A 1 -8.58 26.56 49.00
C MET A 1 -7.76 25.30 48.83
N LYS A 2 -8.40 24.15 48.59
CA LYS A 2 -7.69 22.91 48.27
C LYS A 2 -6.97 23.08 46.94
N LEU A 3 -5.66 22.85 46.92
CA LEU A 3 -4.85 22.77 45.71
C LEU A 3 -5.54 21.83 44.71
N MET A 4 -6.06 22.39 43.61
CA MET A 4 -6.20 21.62 42.38
C MET A 4 -4.78 21.14 42.07
N ARG A 5 -4.56 19.82 42.18
CA ARG A 5 -3.35 19.20 41.62
C ARG A 5 -3.26 19.68 40.17
N THR A 6 -2.24 20.46 39.85
CA THR A 6 -1.93 20.88 38.49
C THR A 6 -1.69 19.61 37.70
N ILE A 7 -2.69 19.21 36.91
CA ILE A 7 -2.54 18.11 35.97
C ILE A 7 -1.40 18.49 35.03
N PRO A 8 -0.34 17.67 34.91
CA PRO A 8 0.76 17.95 33.99
C PRO A 8 0.23 18.15 32.57
N TRP A 9 0.81 19.10 31.82
CA TRP A 9 0.42 19.34 30.42
C TRP A 9 0.56 18.10 29.53
N SER A 10 1.53 17.22 29.84
CA SER A 10 1.67 15.92 29.19
C SER A 10 0.43 15.05 29.38
N GLU A 11 -0.11 14.98 30.60
CA GLU A 11 -1.31 14.18 30.90
C GLU A 11 -2.56 14.76 30.20
N ILE A 12 -2.65 16.09 30.05
CA ILE A 12 -3.73 16.73 29.27
C ILE A 12 -3.60 16.38 27.79
N ASN A 13 -2.38 16.46 27.25
CA ASN A 13 -2.11 16.11 25.85
C ASN A 13 -2.42 14.62 25.59
N ASP A 14 -2.00 13.71 26.47
CA ASP A 14 -2.25 12.28 26.34
C ASP A 14 -3.76 11.97 26.38
N LYS A 15 -4.52 12.66 27.23
CA LYS A 15 -5.99 12.53 27.25
C LYS A 15 -6.61 13.03 25.95
N LEU A 16 -6.19 14.17 25.42
CA LEU A 16 -6.68 14.68 24.14
C LEU A 16 -6.30 13.75 22.98
N ASP A 17 -5.08 13.20 22.99
CA ASP A 17 -4.62 12.22 22.01
C ASP A 17 -5.45 10.94 22.08
N SER A 18 -5.74 10.43 23.28
CA SER A 18 -6.61 9.26 23.47
C SER A 18 -8.01 9.48 22.90
N LEU A 19 -8.54 10.71 22.98
CA LEU A 19 -9.87 11.05 22.46
C LEU A 19 -9.92 11.06 20.93
N VAL A 20 -8.81 11.36 20.26
CA VAL A 20 -8.71 11.36 18.78
C VAL A 20 -8.86 9.96 18.20
N TYR A 21 -8.29 8.95 18.87
CA TYR A 21 -8.14 7.59 18.33
C TYR A 21 -9.18 6.58 18.82
N MET A 22 -10.19 7.01 19.58
CA MET A 22 -11.30 6.15 19.98
C MET A 22 -12.28 5.91 18.82
N ASN A 23 -12.70 4.65 18.63
CA ASN A 23 -13.42 4.22 17.42
C ASN A 23 -14.91 4.58 17.36
N ASP A 24 -15.57 4.90 18.48
CA ASP A 24 -17.01 5.19 18.52
C ASP A 24 -17.31 6.66 18.88
N ASP A 25 -18.01 7.31 17.95
CA ASP A 25 -18.59 8.66 18.02
C ASP A 25 -17.62 9.87 18.04
N ASN A 26 -16.71 9.92 17.07
CA ASN A 26 -15.87 11.10 16.84
C ASN A 26 -16.66 12.37 16.46
N GLY A 27 -17.90 12.24 15.97
CA GLY A 27 -18.72 13.39 15.57
C GLY A 27 -19.18 14.23 16.76
N THR A 28 -19.88 13.60 17.73
CA THR A 28 -20.37 14.33 18.91
C THR A 28 -19.23 14.89 19.74
N ARG A 29 -18.14 14.14 19.89
CA ARG A 29 -16.95 14.59 20.63
C ARG A 29 -16.27 15.77 19.97
N LEU A 30 -16.16 15.77 18.63
CA LEU A 30 -15.62 16.91 17.89
C LEU A 30 -16.48 18.16 18.12
N ASN A 31 -17.81 18.02 18.09
CA ASN A 31 -18.73 19.14 18.39
C ASN A 31 -18.54 19.66 19.83
N MET A 32 -18.43 18.77 20.82
CA MET A 32 -18.16 19.17 22.21
C MET A 32 -16.82 19.92 22.33
N LEU A 33 -15.76 19.40 21.70
CA LEU A 33 -14.45 20.02 21.73
C LEU A 33 -14.44 21.38 21.02
N GLN A 34 -15.11 21.51 19.88
CA GLN A 34 -15.29 22.78 19.19
C GLN A 34 -16.06 23.80 20.04
N SER A 35 -17.09 23.36 20.78
CA SER A 35 -17.81 24.21 21.74
C SER A 35 -16.89 24.69 22.87
N HIS A 36 -16.09 23.81 23.45
CA HIS A 36 -15.09 24.19 24.47
C HIS A 36 -14.03 25.15 23.92
N ILE A 37 -13.57 24.96 22.68
CA ILE A 37 -12.63 25.87 22.00
C ILE A 37 -13.24 27.28 21.90
N LEU A 38 -14.52 27.40 21.55
CA LEU A 38 -15.20 28.69 21.49
C LEU A 38 -15.26 29.38 22.86
N GLN A 39 -15.57 28.64 23.93
CA GLN A 39 -15.57 29.16 25.29
C GLN A 39 -14.16 29.59 25.74
N LEU A 40 -13.13 28.79 25.44
CA LEU A 40 -11.74 29.12 25.73
C LEU A 40 -11.27 30.37 24.99
N ARG A 41 -11.66 30.54 23.72
CA ARG A 41 -11.35 31.76 22.94
C ARG A 41 -11.94 33.00 23.59
N GLN A 42 -13.20 32.94 24.07
CA GLN A 42 -13.81 34.05 24.81
C GLN A 42 -13.06 34.35 26.12
N GLY A 43 -12.68 33.31 26.86
CA GLY A 43 -11.90 33.44 28.09
C GLY A 43 -10.52 34.09 27.91
N VAL A 44 -9.80 33.77 26.83
CA VAL A 44 -8.48 34.36 26.52
C VAL A 44 -8.55 35.86 26.22
N GLN A 45 -9.69 36.34 25.71
CA GLN A 45 -9.93 37.75 25.36
C GLN A 45 -10.39 38.60 26.56
N ALA A 46 -10.68 37.99 27.72
CA ALA A 46 -11.08 38.72 28.91
C ALA A 46 -9.91 39.55 29.47
N SER A 47 -10.08 40.86 29.54
CA SER A 47 -9.07 41.84 29.98
C SER A 47 -8.76 41.82 31.47
N SER A 48 -9.47 41.01 32.26
CA SER A 48 -9.37 40.93 33.72
C SER A 48 -8.44 39.82 34.26
N LEU A 49 -7.80 39.03 33.39
CA LEU A 49 -6.97 37.89 33.80
C LEU A 49 -5.49 38.27 33.99
N GLY A 50 -4.84 37.64 34.98
CA GLY A 50 -3.40 37.74 35.16
C GLY A 50 -2.62 37.12 33.99
N LYS A 51 -1.41 37.63 33.71
CA LYS A 51 -0.57 37.21 32.57
C LYS A 51 -0.34 35.69 32.52
N ASP A 52 -0.05 35.07 33.66
CA ASP A 52 0.21 33.63 33.76
C ASP A 52 -1.04 32.80 33.41
N THR A 53 -2.22 33.21 33.89
CA THR A 53 -3.49 32.56 33.56
C THR A 53 -3.83 32.72 32.08
N GLN A 54 -3.58 33.90 31.50
CA GLN A 54 -3.78 34.12 30.07
C GLN A 54 -2.87 33.22 29.22
N GLN A 55 -1.60 33.04 29.63
CA GLN A 55 -0.66 32.15 28.96
C GLN A 55 -1.11 30.67 29.05
N GLN A 56 -1.56 30.21 30.22
CA GLN A 56 -2.08 28.86 30.41
C GLN A 56 -3.32 28.60 29.54
N LEU A 57 -4.25 29.56 29.46
CA LEU A 57 -5.43 29.45 28.59
C LEU A 57 -5.07 29.39 27.10
N ARG A 58 -4.08 30.19 26.65
CA ARG A 58 -3.58 30.12 25.26
C ARG A 58 -2.97 28.76 24.94
N GLN A 59 -2.21 28.19 25.88
CA GLN A 59 -1.63 26.86 25.71
C GLN A 59 -2.72 25.78 25.62
N LEU A 60 -3.72 25.82 26.51
CA LEU A 60 -4.85 24.89 26.47
C LEU A 60 -5.68 25.03 25.20
N LEU A 61 -5.90 26.26 24.74
CA LEU A 61 -6.59 26.54 23.48
C LEU A 61 -5.85 25.91 22.29
N GLY A 62 -4.53 26.11 22.19
CA GLY A 62 -3.72 25.51 21.13
C GLY A 62 -3.75 23.98 21.14
N LEU A 63 -3.65 23.35 22.31
CA LEU A 63 -3.77 21.89 22.44
C LEU A 63 -5.16 21.39 21.99
N SER A 64 -6.21 22.12 22.38
CA SER A 64 -7.59 21.78 22.04
C SER A 64 -7.87 21.94 20.53
N GLU A 65 -7.39 23.03 19.92
CA GLU A 65 -7.48 23.27 18.47
C GLU A 65 -6.76 22.20 17.65
N ASN A 66 -5.56 21.79 18.10
CA ASN A 66 -4.81 20.70 17.48
C ASN A 66 -5.51 19.34 17.63
N ALA A 67 -6.13 19.07 18.77
CA ALA A 67 -6.93 17.87 18.98
C ALA A 67 -8.18 17.86 18.06
N ALA A 68 -8.92 18.97 17.98
CA ALA A 68 -10.07 19.10 17.09
C ALA A 68 -9.67 18.93 15.60
N LYS A 69 -8.53 19.53 15.20
CA LYS A 69 -7.98 19.37 13.85
C LYS A 69 -7.73 17.89 13.54
N ARG A 70 -7.04 17.17 14.44
CA ARG A 70 -6.73 15.74 14.28
C ARG A 70 -7.99 14.87 14.27
N MET A 71 -8.98 15.17 15.09
CA MET A 71 -10.28 14.48 15.07
C MET A 71 -11.00 14.66 13.73
N ALA A 72 -11.01 15.87 13.17
CA ALA A 72 -11.59 16.15 11.87
C ALA A 72 -10.87 15.39 10.74
N GLN A 73 -9.52 15.40 10.77
CA GLN A 73 -8.69 14.63 9.84
C GLN A 73 -9.00 13.14 9.92
N GLN A 74 -9.09 12.58 11.14
CA GLN A 74 -9.40 11.16 11.35
C GLN A 74 -10.80 10.80 10.87
N ARG A 75 -11.81 11.68 11.02
CA ARG A 75 -13.15 11.47 10.46
C ARG A 75 -13.14 11.32 8.95
N ILE A 76 -12.41 12.19 8.25
CA ILE A 76 -12.27 12.14 6.79
C ILE A 76 -11.54 10.86 6.36
N LEU A 77 -10.45 10.50 7.05
CA LEU A 77 -9.73 9.24 6.80
C LEU A 77 -10.62 8.01 7.01
N ASN A 78 -11.36 7.96 8.12
CA ASN A 78 -12.26 6.85 8.43
C ASN A 78 -13.38 6.71 7.37
N ALA A 79 -13.85 7.81 6.80
CA ALA A 79 -14.85 7.81 5.73
C ALA A 79 -14.28 7.39 4.37
N LEU A 80 -12.99 7.59 4.14
CA LEU A 80 -12.28 7.03 2.97
C LEU A 80 -11.99 5.54 3.14
N ALA A 81 -11.84 5.05 4.38
CA ALA A 81 -11.59 3.64 4.64
C ALA A 81 -12.80 2.78 4.22
N PHE A 82 -12.54 1.60 3.66
CA PHE A 82 -13.56 0.60 3.40
C PHE A 82 -13.11 -0.77 3.92
N ARG A 83 -14.08 -1.60 4.33
CA ARG A 83 -13.85 -2.86 5.06
C ARG A 83 -12.85 -3.82 4.39
N ALA A 84 -12.76 -3.78 3.06
CA ALA A 84 -11.91 -4.66 2.27
C ALA A 84 -10.56 -4.05 1.86
N MET A 85 -10.25 -2.80 2.23
CA MET A 85 -9.13 -2.01 1.69
C MET A 85 -7.77 -2.70 1.82
N ARG A 86 -7.50 -3.34 2.96
CA ARG A 86 -6.24 -4.07 3.20
C ARG A 86 -6.35 -5.58 3.05
N ARG A 87 -7.55 -6.12 2.76
CA ARG A 87 -7.77 -7.57 2.74
C ARG A 87 -6.90 -8.27 1.71
N ARG A 88 -6.78 -7.70 0.51
CA ARG A 88 -6.05 -8.36 -0.58
C ARG A 88 -4.55 -8.48 -0.27
N ILE A 89 -3.88 -7.37 0.08
CA ILE A 89 -2.46 -7.39 0.44
C ILE A 89 -2.19 -8.29 1.65
N ASN A 90 -3.08 -8.30 2.65
CA ASN A 90 -2.94 -9.16 3.82
C ASN A 90 -3.10 -10.66 3.48
N ALA A 91 -3.93 -10.99 2.49
CA ALA A 91 -4.14 -12.35 2.02
C ALA A 91 -3.05 -12.85 1.05
N VAL A 92 -2.21 -11.97 0.52
CA VAL A 92 -1.01 -12.38 -0.24
C VAL A 92 -0.04 -13.06 0.73
N GLU A 93 0.37 -14.28 0.41
CA GLU A 93 1.37 -15.03 1.19
C GLU A 93 2.68 -14.26 1.30
N GLU A 94 3.37 -14.38 2.43
CA GLU A 94 4.72 -13.84 2.58
C GLU A 94 5.69 -14.58 1.66
N ALA A 95 6.67 -13.86 1.14
CA ALA A 95 7.76 -14.48 0.39
C ALA A 95 8.47 -15.52 1.26
N HIS A 96 8.80 -16.66 0.66
CA HIS A 96 9.63 -17.65 1.35
C HIS A 96 10.97 -17.00 1.71
N GLN A 97 11.48 -17.26 2.92
CA GLN A 97 12.63 -16.53 3.48
C GLN A 97 13.90 -16.58 2.60
N GLN A 98 14.02 -17.58 1.72
CA GLN A 98 15.15 -17.77 0.81
C GLN A 98 14.92 -17.24 -0.62
N THR A 99 13.77 -16.65 -0.90
CA THR A 99 13.36 -16.19 -2.24
C THR A 99 13.41 -14.66 -2.36
N PHE A 100 13.45 -14.15 -3.60
CA PHE A 100 13.50 -12.71 -3.94
C PHE A 100 14.67 -11.91 -3.39
N ARG A 101 15.56 -12.50 -2.58
CA ARG A 101 16.79 -11.86 -2.07
C ARG A 101 17.65 -11.21 -3.16
N TRP A 102 17.55 -11.68 -4.41
CA TRP A 102 18.31 -11.14 -5.53
C TRP A 102 17.94 -9.68 -5.89
N ILE A 103 16.69 -9.25 -5.67
CA ILE A 103 16.26 -7.92 -6.13
C ILE A 103 16.67 -6.77 -5.20
N PRO A 104 16.54 -6.86 -3.86
CA PRO A 104 16.97 -5.79 -2.98
C PRO A 104 18.48 -5.87 -2.73
N GLU A 105 19.07 -7.07 -2.60
CA GLU A 105 20.51 -7.21 -2.34
C GLU A 105 21.38 -6.75 -3.52
N TYR A 106 20.77 -6.32 -4.63
CA TYR A 106 21.43 -5.78 -5.83
C TYR A 106 22.62 -6.62 -6.26
N LYS A 107 22.46 -7.94 -6.19
CA LYS A 107 23.45 -8.89 -6.71
C LYS A 107 23.73 -8.52 -8.17
N ARG A 108 24.91 -8.90 -8.70
CA ARG A 108 25.44 -8.53 -10.03
C ARG A 108 24.53 -8.81 -11.25
N ASP A 109 23.28 -9.21 -11.04
CA ASP A 109 22.19 -9.23 -12.00
C ASP A 109 21.91 -7.83 -12.56
N VAL A 110 21.75 -7.74 -13.88
CA VAL A 110 21.38 -6.50 -14.59
C VAL A 110 19.98 -6.07 -14.21
N THR A 111 19.09 -7.01 -13.92
CA THR A 111 17.67 -6.79 -13.64
C THR A 111 17.45 -6.18 -12.26
N ALA A 112 18.20 -6.65 -11.25
CA ALA A 112 18.18 -6.07 -9.91
C ALA A 112 18.69 -4.62 -9.93
N ARG A 113 19.72 -4.35 -10.75
CA ARG A 113 20.23 -2.99 -10.98
C ARG A 113 19.19 -2.10 -11.67
N LEU A 114 18.47 -2.62 -12.67
CA LEU A 114 17.43 -1.86 -13.35
C LEU A 114 16.34 -1.35 -12.38
N PHE A 115 15.88 -2.23 -11.46
CA PHE A 115 14.93 -1.83 -10.44
C PHE A 115 15.53 -0.84 -9.44
N LYS A 116 16.77 -1.07 -8.99
CA LYS A 116 17.49 -0.14 -8.11
C LYS A 116 17.59 1.24 -8.71
N ASP A 117 18.07 1.33 -9.94
CA ASP A 117 18.33 2.58 -10.63
C ASP A 117 17.02 3.36 -10.79
N TRP A 118 15.92 2.65 -11.07
CA TRP A 118 14.60 3.24 -11.07
C TRP A 118 14.19 3.78 -9.69
N LEU A 119 14.39 3.02 -8.59
CA LEU A 119 14.09 3.49 -7.23
C LEU A 119 14.91 4.73 -6.86
N TYR A 120 16.21 4.71 -7.13
CA TYR A 120 17.16 5.71 -6.64
C TYR A 120 17.22 6.99 -7.51
N ARG A 121 17.20 6.89 -8.85
CA ARG A 121 17.26 8.07 -9.76
C ARG A 121 16.23 8.10 -10.88
N GLY A 122 15.55 6.99 -11.15
CA GLY A 122 14.60 6.92 -12.25
C GLY A 122 13.35 7.76 -12.03
N GLN A 123 12.44 7.69 -12.99
CA GLN A 123 11.17 8.40 -13.02
C GLN A 123 10.09 7.53 -13.66
N GLY A 124 8.84 7.96 -13.57
CA GLY A 124 7.74 7.30 -14.26
C GLY A 124 7.39 5.92 -13.70
N ILE A 125 6.96 5.03 -14.59
CA ILE A 125 6.39 3.73 -14.25
C ILE A 125 7.42 2.61 -14.43
N PHE A 126 7.52 1.73 -13.44
CA PHE A 126 8.25 0.46 -13.51
C PHE A 126 7.27 -0.70 -13.54
N HIS A 127 7.48 -1.66 -14.45
CA HIS A 127 6.53 -2.74 -14.70
C HIS A 127 7.12 -4.12 -14.37
N ILE A 128 6.49 -4.81 -13.41
CA ILE A 128 6.76 -6.21 -13.09
C ILE A 128 5.72 -7.09 -13.79
N THR A 129 6.15 -7.83 -14.81
CA THR A 129 5.24 -8.69 -15.56
C THR A 129 5.51 -10.17 -15.33
N GLY A 130 4.53 -11.00 -15.65
CA GLY A 130 4.71 -12.44 -15.69
C GLY A 130 3.46 -13.29 -15.65
N LYS A 131 3.68 -14.61 -15.71
CA LYS A 131 2.63 -15.62 -15.82
C LYS A 131 1.70 -15.65 -14.60
N LEU A 132 0.53 -16.28 -14.75
CA LEU A 132 -0.31 -16.61 -13.59
C LEU A 132 0.47 -17.54 -12.65
N GLY A 133 0.40 -17.29 -11.34
CA GLY A 133 1.07 -18.11 -10.34
C GLY A 133 2.61 -18.00 -10.32
N SER A 134 3.21 -17.03 -11.03
CA SER A 134 4.67 -16.84 -11.04
C SER A 134 5.22 -16.10 -9.81
N GLY A 135 4.36 -15.61 -8.92
CA GLY A 135 4.75 -14.93 -7.67
C GLY A 135 4.74 -13.40 -7.72
N LYS A 136 4.10 -12.76 -8.72
CA LYS A 136 4.05 -11.28 -8.86
C LYS A 136 3.55 -10.57 -7.60
N SER A 137 2.36 -10.92 -7.09
CA SER A 137 1.80 -10.29 -5.89
C SER A 137 2.69 -10.51 -4.66
N THR A 138 3.27 -11.70 -4.52
CA THR A 138 4.24 -12.00 -3.45
C THR A 138 5.47 -11.11 -3.57
N LEU A 139 6.01 -10.92 -4.77
CA LEU A 139 7.12 -10.00 -5.02
C LEU A 139 6.73 -8.54 -4.75
N MET A 140 5.55 -8.08 -5.19
CA MET A 140 5.06 -6.73 -4.93
C MET A 140 4.93 -6.45 -3.43
N LYS A 141 4.36 -7.39 -2.67
CA LYS A 141 4.26 -7.28 -1.20
C LYS A 141 5.65 -7.27 -0.56
N PHE A 142 6.53 -8.16 -0.99
CA PHE A 142 7.91 -8.23 -0.50
C PHE A 142 8.65 -6.91 -0.75
N LEU A 143 8.62 -6.38 -1.97
CA LEU A 143 9.27 -5.12 -2.33
C LEU A 143 8.73 -3.93 -1.54
N TYR A 144 7.41 -3.83 -1.41
CA TYR A 144 6.75 -2.76 -0.67
C TYR A 144 7.14 -2.76 0.82
N ASN A 145 7.28 -3.93 1.44
CA ASN A 145 7.65 -4.06 2.84
C ASN A 145 9.18 -4.10 3.08
N HIS A 146 10.00 -4.17 2.02
CA HIS A 146 11.44 -4.35 2.18
C HIS A 146 12.13 -3.04 2.62
N PRO A 147 12.92 -3.03 3.71
CA PRO A 147 13.57 -1.82 4.21
C PRO A 147 14.43 -1.09 3.18
N GLN A 148 15.15 -1.86 2.36
CA GLN A 148 16.02 -1.30 1.32
C GLN A 148 15.25 -0.58 0.21
N THR A 149 14.07 -1.08 -0.19
CA THR A 149 13.21 -0.37 -1.16
C THR A 149 12.85 1.01 -0.61
N ARG A 150 12.46 1.06 0.67
CA ARG A 150 12.13 2.30 1.35
C ARG A 150 13.34 3.23 1.44
N GLN A 151 14.52 2.72 1.79
CA GLN A 151 15.75 3.50 1.88
C GLN A 151 16.12 4.15 0.54
N GLU A 152 16.06 3.41 -0.57
CA GLU A 152 16.37 3.98 -1.89
C GLU A 152 15.32 5.04 -2.32
N LEU A 153 14.05 4.84 -1.97
CA LEU A 153 12.99 5.83 -2.22
C LEU A 153 13.11 7.07 -1.33
N GLU A 154 13.53 6.92 -0.07
CA GLU A 154 13.82 8.02 0.84
C GLU A 154 15.01 8.84 0.32
N HIS A 155 16.03 8.17 -0.22
CA HIS A 155 17.11 8.86 -0.90
C HIS A 155 16.64 9.65 -2.13
N TRP A 156 15.78 9.06 -2.96
CA TRP A 156 15.15 9.76 -4.08
C TRP A 156 14.31 10.96 -3.62
N ALA A 157 13.64 10.86 -2.47
CA ALA A 157 12.87 11.96 -1.90
C ALA A 157 13.76 13.13 -1.42
N GLY A 158 14.97 12.83 -0.96
CA GLY A 158 15.88 13.81 -0.38
C GLY A 158 15.30 14.41 0.90
N ASP A 159 15.30 15.73 1.03
CA ASP A 159 14.75 16.43 2.20
C ASP A 159 13.21 16.44 2.24
N ARG A 160 12.55 15.86 1.24
CA ARG A 160 11.10 15.80 1.13
C ARG A 160 10.57 14.56 1.82
N LYS A 161 9.35 14.64 2.34
CA LYS A 161 8.65 13.50 2.93
C LYS A 161 8.28 12.48 1.83
N LEU A 162 8.80 11.25 1.94
CA LEU A 162 8.30 10.14 1.15
C LEU A 162 6.89 9.76 1.62
N VAL A 163 5.94 9.74 0.70
CA VAL A 163 4.59 9.20 0.92
C VAL A 163 4.42 7.95 0.10
N PHE A 164 4.19 6.84 0.78
CA PHE A 164 4.20 5.51 0.17
C PHE A 164 2.83 4.87 0.28
N ALA A 165 2.24 4.48 -0.86
CA ALA A 165 0.92 3.86 -0.89
C ALA A 165 0.93 2.60 -1.75
N ASN A 166 -0.04 1.72 -1.49
CA ASN A 166 -0.22 0.52 -2.27
C ASN A 166 -1.69 0.22 -2.55
N PHE A 167 -1.92 -0.50 -3.64
CA PHE A 167 -3.20 -1.09 -3.95
C PHE A 167 -2.99 -2.43 -4.64
N PHE A 168 -3.74 -3.44 -4.23
CA PHE A 168 -3.69 -4.77 -4.82
C PHE A 168 -5.06 -5.07 -5.40
N PHE A 169 -5.15 -5.10 -6.72
CA PHE A 169 -6.36 -5.51 -7.40
C PHE A 169 -6.71 -6.95 -7.03
N TRP A 170 -8.01 -7.21 -6.93
CA TRP A 170 -8.52 -8.55 -6.69
C TRP A 170 -9.84 -8.76 -7.41
N LYS A 171 -9.79 -9.44 -8.57
CA LYS A 171 -10.96 -9.62 -9.42
C LYS A 171 -12.12 -10.36 -8.74
N PRO A 172 -11.89 -11.45 -7.97
CA PRO A 172 -12.93 -12.11 -7.18
C PRO A 172 -13.40 -11.32 -5.94
N GLY A 173 -12.77 -10.17 -5.65
CA GLY A 173 -13.08 -9.35 -4.50
C GLY A 173 -14.35 -8.52 -4.64
N HIS A 174 -14.58 -7.65 -3.66
CA HIS A 174 -15.65 -6.65 -3.75
C HIS A 174 -15.34 -5.62 -4.85
N GLU A 175 -16.36 -4.91 -5.36
CA GLU A 175 -16.24 -3.88 -6.40
C GLU A 175 -15.11 -2.85 -6.17
N LEU A 176 -14.85 -2.45 -4.92
CA LEU A 176 -13.76 -1.52 -4.59
C LEU A 176 -12.36 -2.15 -4.60
N GLN A 177 -12.25 -3.47 -4.76
CA GLN A 177 -10.97 -4.17 -4.89
C GLN A 177 -10.60 -4.40 -6.36
N ASN A 178 -11.51 -4.16 -7.30
CA ASN A 178 -11.27 -4.35 -8.72
C ASN A 178 -11.65 -3.14 -9.59
N SER A 179 -11.83 -1.95 -9.00
CA SER A 179 -12.22 -0.71 -9.71
C SER A 179 -11.24 0.45 -9.52
N ILE A 180 -11.25 1.41 -10.45
CA ILE A 180 -10.49 2.66 -10.36
C ILE A 180 -10.88 3.46 -9.12
N LYS A 181 -12.18 3.53 -8.78
CA LYS A 181 -12.62 4.19 -7.54
C LYS A 181 -11.90 3.61 -6.32
N GLY A 182 -11.84 2.28 -6.23
CA GLY A 182 -11.13 1.57 -5.17
C GLY A 182 -9.65 1.90 -5.08
N LEU A 183 -8.97 1.92 -6.24
CA LEU A 183 -7.57 2.32 -6.37
C LEU A 183 -7.34 3.75 -5.84
N LEU A 184 -8.07 4.73 -6.37
CA LEU A 184 -7.92 6.14 -6.01
C LEU A 184 -8.24 6.38 -4.53
N GLN A 185 -9.32 5.79 -4.03
CA GLN A 185 -9.76 5.93 -2.64
C GLN A 185 -8.72 5.34 -1.67
N SER A 186 -8.11 4.20 -2.01
CA SER A 186 -7.07 3.57 -1.18
C SER A 186 -5.77 4.38 -1.17
N ILE A 187 -5.35 4.89 -2.34
CA ILE A 187 -4.16 5.75 -2.42
C ILE A 187 -4.40 7.08 -1.68
N LEU A 188 -5.56 7.73 -1.88
CA LEU A 188 -5.93 8.94 -1.12
C LEU A 188 -5.90 8.69 0.38
N HIS A 189 -6.46 7.58 0.85
CA HIS A 189 -6.40 7.23 2.27
C HIS A 189 -4.95 7.15 2.78
N ASP A 190 -4.05 6.46 2.07
CA ASP A 190 -2.64 6.36 2.45
C ASP A 190 -1.90 7.70 2.38
N LEU A 191 -2.16 8.50 1.35
CA LEU A 191 -1.59 9.83 1.18
C LEU A 191 -1.96 10.73 2.35
N LEU A 192 -3.25 10.79 2.70
CA LEU A 192 -3.78 11.67 3.73
C LEU A 192 -3.45 11.18 5.14
N ALA A 193 -3.32 9.87 5.36
CA ALA A 193 -2.85 9.34 6.65
C ALA A 193 -1.40 9.75 6.92
N GLN A 194 -0.57 9.79 5.88
CA GLN A 194 0.83 10.22 5.99
C GLN A 194 0.98 11.74 5.93
N CYS A 195 0.13 12.45 5.21
CA CYS A 195 0.14 13.91 5.10
C CYS A 195 -1.25 14.51 5.41
N PRO A 196 -1.66 14.55 6.69
CA PRO A 196 -3.02 14.99 7.06
C PRO A 196 -3.35 16.43 6.69
N ASP A 197 -2.34 17.29 6.53
CA ASP A 197 -2.55 18.68 6.11
C ASP A 197 -3.08 18.80 4.68
N LEU A 198 -2.82 17.79 3.84
CA LEU A 198 -3.31 17.73 2.45
C LEU A 198 -4.85 17.63 2.37
N ILE A 199 -5.51 17.18 3.44
CA ILE A 199 -6.98 17.05 3.50
C ILE A 199 -7.68 18.37 3.13
N THR A 200 -7.14 19.50 3.59
CA THR A 200 -7.69 20.83 3.31
C THR A 200 -7.63 21.21 1.83
N VAL A 201 -6.66 20.68 1.09
CA VAL A 201 -6.45 20.93 -0.33
C VAL A 201 -7.32 20.02 -1.19
N VAL A 202 -7.36 18.72 -0.86
CA VAL A 202 -8.03 17.72 -1.70
C VAL A 202 -9.53 17.60 -1.39
N PHE A 203 -9.93 17.87 -0.15
CA PHE A 203 -11.32 17.81 0.31
C PHE A 203 -11.77 19.11 1.03
N PRO A 204 -11.61 20.31 0.44
CA PRO A 204 -11.92 21.58 1.12
C PRO A 204 -13.37 21.64 1.61
N LYS A 205 -14.32 21.21 0.77
CA LYS A 205 -15.75 21.17 1.13
C LYS A 205 -16.03 20.28 2.35
N HIS A 206 -15.42 19.08 2.39
CA HIS A 206 -15.63 18.15 3.49
C HIS A 206 -14.88 18.60 4.74
N TRP A 207 -13.72 19.25 4.57
CA TRP A 207 -13.00 19.90 5.65
C TRP A 207 -13.86 20.97 6.31
N ASP A 208 -14.46 21.87 5.53
CA ASP A 208 -15.34 22.92 6.06
C ASP A 208 -16.59 22.34 6.72
N GLN A 209 -17.17 21.26 6.17
CA GLN A 209 -18.31 20.58 6.80
C GLN A 209 -17.96 19.91 8.15
N VAL A 210 -16.74 19.39 8.30
CA VAL A 210 -16.34 18.66 9.52
C VAL A 210 -15.70 19.60 10.55
N TYR A 211 -14.94 20.59 10.11
CA TYR A 211 -14.14 21.48 10.97
C TYR A 211 -14.70 22.92 11.05
N GLY A 212 -15.47 23.36 10.06
CA GLY A 212 -15.84 24.76 9.85
C GLY A 212 -16.96 25.33 10.73
N GLY A 213 -17.63 24.55 11.59
CA GLY A 213 -18.51 25.14 12.59
C GLY A 213 -19.27 24.15 13.50
N PRO A 214 -19.81 24.62 14.65
CA PRO A 214 -20.35 23.76 15.72
C PRO A 214 -21.72 23.13 15.43
N PHE A 215 -22.28 23.35 14.25
CA PHE A 215 -23.65 22.99 13.91
C PHE A 215 -23.64 22.17 12.63
N SER A 216 -23.90 20.87 12.75
CA SER A 216 -24.05 19.87 11.67
C SER A 216 -22.79 19.17 11.15
N VAL A 217 -21.93 18.64 12.03
CA VAL A 217 -21.05 17.52 11.62
C VAL A 217 -21.96 16.33 11.25
N PRO A 218 -21.97 15.86 9.98
CA PRO A 218 -22.87 14.78 9.57
C PRO A 218 -22.65 13.51 10.40
N SER A 219 -23.68 12.71 10.68
CA SER A 219 -23.48 11.43 11.38
C SER A 219 -22.59 10.48 10.56
N LYS A 220 -22.70 10.53 9.23
CA LYS A 220 -21.90 9.75 8.28
C LYS A 220 -21.39 10.65 7.16
N LEU A 221 -20.11 10.52 6.83
CA LEU A 221 -19.48 11.17 5.69
C LEU A 221 -19.34 10.13 4.57
N GLU A 222 -19.80 10.45 3.37
CA GLU A 222 -19.70 9.57 2.20
C GLU A 222 -19.14 10.35 1.01
N PHE A 223 -18.23 9.73 0.28
CA PHE A 223 -17.61 10.33 -0.91
C PHE A 223 -18.17 9.72 -2.19
N GLN A 224 -18.67 10.58 -3.06
CA GLN A 224 -19.12 10.18 -4.39
C GLN A 224 -17.91 9.85 -5.29
N PRO A 225 -18.06 8.99 -6.31
CA PRO A 225 -16.96 8.61 -7.20
C PRO A 225 -16.24 9.81 -7.84
N ASN A 226 -17.00 10.84 -8.25
CA ASN A 226 -16.43 12.04 -8.85
C ASN A 226 -15.62 12.88 -7.84
N GLU A 227 -16.02 12.90 -6.56
CA GLU A 227 -15.29 13.59 -5.51
C GLU A 227 -13.96 12.91 -5.21
N ILE A 228 -13.93 11.57 -5.24
CA ILE A 228 -12.69 10.79 -5.11
C ILE A 228 -11.74 11.07 -6.28
N ARG A 229 -12.25 11.07 -7.52
CA ARG A 229 -11.43 11.38 -8.71
C ARG A 229 -10.87 12.79 -8.64
N GLU A 230 -11.70 13.76 -8.32
CA GLU A 230 -11.30 15.16 -8.21
C GLU A 230 -10.31 15.41 -7.07
N ALA A 231 -10.52 14.79 -5.91
CA ALA A 231 -9.58 14.87 -4.79
C ALA A 231 -8.23 14.26 -5.13
N PHE A 232 -8.22 13.10 -5.80
CA PHE A 232 -6.97 12.49 -6.26
C PHE A 232 -6.28 13.39 -7.29
N ARG A 233 -7.02 13.93 -8.27
CA ARG A 233 -6.48 14.86 -9.26
C ARG A 233 -5.79 16.06 -8.60
N ARG A 234 -6.43 16.71 -7.62
CA ARG A 234 -5.81 17.80 -6.83
C ARG A 234 -4.55 17.38 -6.09
N SER A 235 -4.51 16.15 -5.58
CA SER A 235 -3.32 15.62 -4.90
C SER A 235 -2.12 15.47 -5.82
N ILE A 236 -2.34 15.27 -7.13
CA ILE A 236 -1.28 15.11 -8.12
C ILE A 236 -0.95 16.42 -8.86
N GLU A 237 -1.94 17.26 -9.13
CA GLU A 237 -1.73 18.49 -9.91
C GLU A 237 -1.21 19.67 -9.10
N ASP A 238 -1.35 19.66 -7.78
CA ASP A 238 -0.82 20.74 -6.94
C ASP A 238 0.70 20.64 -6.83
N GLY A 239 1.38 21.34 -7.75
CA GLY A 239 2.84 21.41 -7.82
C GLY A 239 3.52 21.83 -6.51
N ALA A 240 2.83 22.62 -5.67
CA ALA A 240 3.38 23.07 -4.40
C ALA A 240 3.61 21.92 -3.42
N LEU A 241 2.85 20.82 -3.54
CA LEU A 241 3.01 19.63 -2.72
C LEU A 241 4.37 18.96 -2.93
N TYR A 242 4.91 19.01 -4.16
CA TYR A 242 6.17 18.36 -4.50
C TYR A 242 7.41 19.07 -3.96
N HIS A 243 7.26 20.26 -3.38
CA HIS A 243 8.31 20.88 -2.56
C HIS A 243 8.43 20.23 -1.19
N LYS A 244 7.37 19.59 -0.69
CA LYS A 244 7.32 18.99 0.64
C LYS A 244 7.31 17.48 0.61
N CYS A 245 6.75 16.88 -0.44
CA CYS A 245 6.50 15.45 -0.51
C CYS A 245 6.94 14.86 -1.85
N ARG A 246 7.26 13.56 -1.85
CA ARG A 246 7.37 12.74 -3.06
C ARG A 246 6.50 11.50 -2.90
N PHE A 247 5.84 11.09 -3.97
CA PHE A 247 4.86 10.01 -3.93
C PHE A 247 5.39 8.77 -4.65
N CYS A 248 5.26 7.62 -4.03
CA CYS A 248 5.51 6.34 -4.67
C CYS A 248 4.32 5.39 -4.47
N PHE A 249 3.83 4.81 -5.57
CA PHE A 249 2.66 3.93 -5.57
C PHE A 249 3.02 2.53 -6.05
N PHE A 250 2.63 1.52 -5.29
CA PHE A 250 2.76 0.11 -5.68
C PHE A 250 1.38 -0.45 -6.02
N ILE A 251 1.14 -0.75 -7.29
CA ILE A 251 -0.16 -1.18 -7.80
C ILE A 251 -0.04 -2.58 -8.39
N ASP A 252 -0.50 -3.59 -7.64
CA ASP A 252 -0.42 -5.00 -8.04
C ASP A 252 -1.66 -5.45 -8.81
N GLY A 253 -1.46 -6.21 -9.88
CA GLY A 253 -2.52 -6.95 -10.57
C GLY A 253 -3.37 -6.10 -11.51
N LEU A 254 -2.79 -5.25 -12.37
CA LEU A 254 -3.56 -4.46 -13.33
C LEU A 254 -4.48 -5.33 -14.23
N ASP A 255 -4.09 -6.59 -14.50
CA ASP A 255 -4.92 -7.55 -15.25
C ASP A 255 -6.16 -8.04 -14.49
N GLU A 256 -6.25 -7.75 -13.19
CA GLU A 256 -7.40 -8.05 -12.34
C GLU A 256 -8.40 -6.87 -12.22
N TYR A 257 -8.11 -5.75 -12.88
CA TYR A 257 -9.08 -4.65 -13.03
C TYR A 257 -10.34 -5.13 -13.76
N GLN A 258 -11.49 -4.69 -13.27
CA GLN A 258 -12.80 -4.92 -13.88
C GLN A 258 -13.14 -3.74 -14.79
N GLU A 259 -12.94 -3.94 -16.09
CA GLU A 259 -13.28 -2.96 -17.13
C GLU A 259 -14.77 -2.60 -17.09
N THR A 260 -15.06 -1.38 -17.52
CA THR A 260 -16.40 -0.83 -17.68
C THR A 260 -16.58 -0.37 -19.13
N ASN A 261 -17.79 0.07 -19.49
CA ASN A 261 -18.03 0.63 -20.83
C ASN A 261 -17.27 1.94 -21.10
N GLN A 262 -16.76 2.61 -20.05
CA GLN A 262 -16.09 3.91 -20.15
C GLN A 262 -14.58 3.81 -19.93
N ASP A 263 -14.16 2.91 -19.05
CA ASP A 263 -12.78 2.72 -18.63
C ASP A 263 -12.36 1.27 -18.93
N ASP A 264 -11.41 1.11 -19.85
CA ASP A 264 -10.79 -0.16 -20.21
C ASP A 264 -9.33 -0.23 -19.69
N PHE A 265 -8.61 -1.31 -19.96
CA PHE A 265 -7.20 -1.42 -19.56
C PHE A 265 -6.32 -0.31 -20.15
N LYS A 266 -6.64 0.19 -21.35
CA LYS A 266 -5.86 1.23 -22.02
C LYS A 266 -6.07 2.57 -21.33
N THR A 267 -7.32 2.94 -21.03
CA THR A 267 -7.66 4.14 -20.27
C THR A 267 -6.98 4.12 -18.89
N MET A 268 -6.94 2.96 -18.23
CA MET A 268 -6.20 2.83 -16.97
C MET A 268 -4.69 3.08 -17.12
N VAL A 269 -4.06 2.53 -18.17
CA VAL A 269 -2.63 2.77 -18.44
C VAL A 269 -2.38 4.25 -18.75
N GLU A 270 -3.19 4.88 -19.59
CA GLU A 270 -3.13 6.31 -19.93
C GLU A 270 -3.28 7.18 -18.67
N MET A 271 -4.21 6.82 -17.78
CA MET A 271 -4.39 7.48 -16.48
C MET A 271 -3.13 7.38 -15.61
N LEU A 272 -2.51 6.20 -15.49
CA LEU A 272 -1.29 6.04 -14.70
C LEU A 272 -0.13 6.89 -15.24
N TRP A 273 0.04 6.94 -16.56
CA TRP A 273 1.05 7.80 -17.20
C TRP A 273 0.77 9.28 -16.95
N SER A 274 -0.49 9.71 -17.02
CA SER A 274 -0.85 11.10 -16.76
C SER A 274 -0.37 11.57 -15.39
N TRP A 275 -0.38 10.72 -14.36
CA TRP A 275 0.09 11.08 -13.03
C TRP A 275 1.60 11.32 -12.99
N THR A 276 2.36 10.51 -13.71
CA THR A 276 3.82 10.67 -13.80
C THR A 276 4.21 11.78 -14.77
N ASP A 277 3.39 12.09 -15.76
CA ASP A 277 3.66 13.17 -16.72
C ASP A 277 3.39 14.55 -16.10
N ILE A 278 2.34 14.66 -15.27
CA ILE A 278 2.06 15.87 -14.48
C ILE A 278 3.18 16.14 -13.48
N ALA A 279 3.75 15.10 -12.88
CA ALA A 279 4.74 15.20 -11.81
C ALA A 279 5.92 14.22 -12.00
N PRO A 280 6.78 14.41 -13.02
CA PRO A 280 7.81 13.44 -13.41
C PRO A 280 8.87 13.20 -12.34
N GLU A 281 9.17 14.23 -11.55
CA GLU A 281 10.06 14.11 -10.39
C GLU A 281 9.30 13.86 -9.08
N GLY A 282 7.98 14.05 -9.08
CA GLY A 282 7.12 14.01 -7.90
C GLY A 282 6.49 12.65 -7.63
N VAL A 283 6.27 11.85 -8.69
CA VAL A 283 5.51 10.60 -8.64
C VAL A 283 6.29 9.47 -9.30
N LYS A 284 6.37 8.34 -8.59
CA LYS A 284 6.82 7.05 -9.10
C LYS A 284 5.73 6.00 -8.95
N ILE A 285 5.61 5.11 -9.93
CA ILE A 285 4.64 4.02 -9.88
C ILE A 285 5.32 2.69 -10.21
N CYS A 286 5.23 1.71 -9.31
CA CYS A 286 5.56 0.33 -9.61
C CYS A 286 4.26 -0.43 -9.85
N VAL A 287 4.10 -1.01 -11.03
CA VAL A 287 2.91 -1.78 -11.40
C VAL A 287 3.24 -3.24 -11.62
N SER A 288 2.27 -4.13 -11.41
CA SER A 288 2.37 -5.52 -11.83
C SER A 288 1.19 -5.95 -12.70
N SER A 289 1.44 -6.83 -13.67
CA SER A 289 0.37 -7.42 -14.48
C SER A 289 0.78 -8.74 -15.15
N ARG A 290 -0.18 -9.44 -15.75
CA ARG A 290 0.08 -10.45 -16.78
C ARG A 290 0.63 -9.83 -18.07
N GLU A 291 1.15 -10.69 -18.94
CA GLU A 291 1.73 -10.34 -20.24
C GLU A 291 0.65 -10.08 -21.32
N TYR A 292 -0.35 -9.26 -21.01
CA TYR A 292 -1.35 -8.83 -22.00
C TYR A 292 -0.78 -7.71 -22.87
N ASN A 293 -1.14 -7.70 -24.16
CA ASN A 293 -0.60 -6.76 -25.14
C ASN A 293 -0.77 -5.29 -24.71
N VAL A 294 -1.89 -4.94 -24.09
CA VAL A 294 -2.14 -3.57 -23.59
C VAL A 294 -1.06 -3.10 -22.60
N PHE A 295 -0.60 -3.98 -21.69
CA PHE A 295 0.46 -3.67 -20.74
C PHE A 295 1.86 -3.82 -21.33
N LEU A 296 2.04 -4.75 -22.28
CA LEU A 296 3.31 -4.91 -22.99
C LEU A 296 3.62 -3.69 -23.85
N ASN A 297 2.63 -3.17 -24.55
CA ASN A 297 2.73 -1.99 -25.39
C ASN A 297 2.69 -0.69 -24.57
N GLY A 298 1.93 -0.66 -23.48
CA GLY A 298 1.70 0.54 -22.67
C GLY A 298 2.83 0.91 -21.71
N PHE A 299 3.70 -0.03 -21.35
CA PHE A 299 4.88 0.24 -20.52
C PHE A 299 6.14 -0.13 -21.31
N PRO A 300 7.26 0.59 -21.17
CA PRO A 300 8.42 0.36 -22.03
C PRO A 300 9.32 -0.78 -21.49
N PRO A 301 10.03 -1.52 -22.37
CA PRO A 301 10.82 -2.69 -21.98
C PRO A 301 12.07 -2.35 -21.16
N ASP A 302 12.60 -1.13 -21.27
CA ASP A 302 13.74 -0.63 -20.49
C ASP A 302 13.41 -0.39 -19.02
N ARG A 303 12.14 -0.44 -18.62
CA ARG A 303 11.69 -0.34 -17.21
C ARG A 303 10.78 -1.50 -16.84
N ARG A 304 11.12 -2.70 -17.33
CA ARG A 304 10.33 -3.90 -17.14
C ARG A 304 11.17 -5.09 -16.70
N ILE A 305 10.62 -5.88 -15.80
CA ILE A 305 11.18 -7.17 -15.41
C ILE A 305 10.14 -8.28 -15.58
N ARG A 306 10.60 -9.47 -15.97
CA ARG A 306 9.75 -10.65 -16.16
C ARG A 306 10.05 -11.66 -15.07
N ILE A 307 9.13 -11.83 -14.12
CA ILE A 307 9.42 -12.58 -12.89
C ILE A 307 9.73 -14.07 -13.14
N GLN A 308 9.10 -14.69 -14.15
CA GLN A 308 9.35 -16.10 -14.50
C GLN A 308 10.78 -16.35 -14.98
N ASP A 309 11.46 -15.33 -15.47
CA ASP A 309 12.84 -15.43 -15.98
C ASP A 309 13.87 -15.29 -14.83
N LEU A 310 13.43 -14.82 -13.66
CA LEU A 310 14.30 -14.44 -12.53
C LEU A 310 14.13 -15.36 -11.31
N THR A 311 13.04 -16.12 -11.25
CA THR A 311 12.67 -16.92 -10.06
C THR A 311 13.15 -18.36 -10.11
N ARG A 312 13.95 -18.75 -11.10
CA ARG A 312 14.43 -20.13 -11.22
C ARG A 312 15.22 -20.58 -9.97
N LEU A 313 16.22 -19.79 -9.57
CA LEU A 313 17.04 -20.09 -8.38
C LEU A 313 16.20 -20.07 -7.10
N ASP A 314 15.19 -19.20 -7.04
CA ASP A 314 14.26 -19.13 -5.91
C ASP A 314 13.41 -20.40 -5.80
N MET A 315 12.97 -20.97 -6.93
CA MET A 315 12.28 -22.27 -6.95
C MET A 315 13.21 -23.42 -6.53
N GLU A 316 14.46 -23.42 -6.97
CA GLU A 316 15.45 -24.44 -6.57
C GLU A 316 15.65 -24.44 -5.06
N ARG A 317 15.90 -23.25 -4.46
CA ARG A 317 16.02 -23.08 -3.01
C ARG A 317 14.77 -23.47 -2.25
N TYR A 318 13.59 -23.13 -2.76
CA TYR A 318 12.32 -23.51 -2.14
C TYR A 318 12.15 -25.03 -2.08
N VAL A 319 12.43 -25.73 -3.18
CA VAL A 319 12.33 -27.20 -3.22
C VAL A 319 13.37 -27.82 -2.29
N GLU A 320 14.60 -27.32 -2.29
CA GLU A 320 15.68 -27.79 -1.43
C GLU A 320 15.32 -27.67 0.06
N ASP A 321 14.83 -26.51 0.50
CA ASP A 321 14.38 -26.27 1.87
C ASP A 321 13.25 -27.22 2.29
N LYS A 322 12.25 -27.40 1.42
CA LYS A 322 11.08 -28.24 1.70
C LYS A 322 11.36 -29.73 1.63
N MET A 323 12.45 -30.15 0.99
CA MET A 323 12.87 -31.54 0.86
C MET A 323 14.14 -31.83 1.67
N LYS A 324 14.39 -31.08 2.76
CA LYS A 324 15.60 -31.22 3.58
C LYS A 324 15.87 -32.67 4.06
N ASP A 325 14.81 -33.43 4.36
CA ASP A 325 14.87 -34.78 4.93
C ASP A 325 15.04 -35.89 3.86
N VAL A 326 15.08 -35.53 2.57
CA VAL A 326 15.32 -36.44 1.46
C VAL A 326 16.82 -36.60 1.24
N ASP A 327 17.27 -37.80 0.86
CA ASP A 327 18.67 -38.05 0.50
C ASP A 327 19.14 -37.14 -0.65
N HIS A 328 20.43 -36.81 -0.66
CA HIS A 328 21.00 -35.82 -1.58
C HIS A 328 20.75 -36.15 -3.05
N GLN A 329 20.96 -37.40 -3.45
CA GLN A 329 20.87 -37.82 -4.85
C GLN A 329 19.43 -37.74 -5.37
N THR A 330 18.46 -38.20 -4.57
CA THR A 330 17.04 -38.07 -4.90
C THR A 330 16.61 -36.61 -4.94
N LYS A 331 17.05 -35.81 -3.96
CA LYS A 331 16.71 -34.39 -3.85
C LYS A 331 17.17 -33.59 -5.07
N GLU A 332 18.43 -33.71 -5.48
CA GLU A 332 18.95 -33.03 -6.67
C GLU A 332 18.15 -33.39 -7.94
N ARG A 333 17.81 -34.68 -8.09
CA ARG A 333 17.03 -35.16 -9.24
C ARG A 333 15.61 -34.58 -9.24
N LEU A 334 14.98 -34.48 -8.07
CA LEU A 334 13.66 -33.88 -7.91
C LEU A 334 13.70 -32.38 -8.16
N ILE A 335 14.65 -31.64 -7.58
CA ILE A 335 14.83 -30.19 -7.80
C ILE A 335 14.90 -29.88 -9.30
N SER A 336 15.86 -30.49 -10.00
CA SER A 336 16.07 -30.26 -11.45
C SER A 336 14.80 -30.55 -12.26
N ARG A 337 14.08 -31.62 -11.92
CA ARG A 337 12.87 -32.05 -12.64
C ARG A 337 11.64 -31.19 -12.35
N ILE A 338 11.48 -30.72 -11.11
CA ILE A 338 10.37 -29.86 -10.70
C ILE A 338 10.58 -28.50 -11.35
N VAL A 339 11.73 -27.86 -11.14
CA VAL A 339 12.01 -26.50 -11.63
C VAL A 339 11.92 -26.42 -13.15
N ARG A 340 12.48 -27.40 -13.87
CA ARG A 340 12.37 -27.46 -15.33
C ARG A 340 10.92 -27.57 -15.82
N ARG A 341 10.06 -28.30 -15.11
CA ARG A 341 8.66 -28.49 -15.49
C ARG A 341 7.77 -27.31 -15.09
N ALA A 342 8.14 -26.58 -14.05
CA ALA A 342 7.40 -25.42 -13.58
C ALA A 342 7.29 -24.31 -14.62
N ARG A 343 8.25 -24.20 -15.55
CA ARG A 343 8.29 -23.16 -16.60
C ARG A 343 8.08 -21.73 -16.04
N GLY A 344 8.61 -21.50 -14.83
CA GLY A 344 8.51 -20.22 -14.12
C GLY A 344 7.20 -19.97 -13.38
N ILE A 345 6.39 -21.00 -13.13
CA ILE A 345 5.15 -20.91 -12.34
C ILE A 345 5.42 -21.43 -10.92
N PHE A 346 5.61 -20.51 -9.98
CA PHE A 346 5.95 -20.84 -8.58
C PHE A 346 4.80 -21.58 -7.85
N LEU A 347 3.55 -21.22 -8.12
CA LEU A 347 2.37 -21.90 -7.56
C LEU A 347 2.38 -23.41 -7.90
N TRP A 348 2.78 -23.76 -9.11
CA TRP A 348 2.91 -25.16 -9.51
C TRP A 348 3.99 -25.88 -8.70
N VAL A 349 5.14 -25.22 -8.46
CA VAL A 349 6.20 -25.76 -7.61
C VAL A 349 5.68 -26.03 -6.20
N ALA A 350 4.99 -25.07 -5.58
CA ALA A 350 4.44 -25.22 -4.24
C ALA A 350 3.45 -26.40 -4.14
N LEU A 351 2.53 -26.52 -5.11
CA LEU A 351 1.56 -27.62 -5.16
C LEU A 351 2.21 -29.00 -5.35
N VAL A 352 3.20 -29.09 -6.25
CA VAL A 352 3.93 -30.33 -6.51
C VAL A 352 4.78 -30.74 -5.32
N VAL A 353 5.52 -29.80 -4.72
CA VAL A 353 6.34 -30.08 -3.54
C VAL A 353 5.46 -30.58 -2.40
N LYS A 354 4.31 -29.94 -2.15
CA LYS A 354 3.36 -30.43 -1.15
C LYS A 354 2.93 -31.88 -1.41
N SER A 355 2.48 -32.16 -2.64
CA SER A 355 2.04 -33.52 -2.99
C SER A 355 3.16 -34.56 -2.93
N LEU A 356 4.41 -34.19 -3.27
CA LEU A 356 5.53 -35.12 -3.21
C LEU A 356 5.95 -35.40 -1.76
N ARG A 357 5.87 -34.41 -0.86
CA ARG A 357 6.16 -34.62 0.56
C ARG A 357 5.19 -35.61 1.20
N GLU A 358 3.90 -35.49 0.92
CA GLU A 358 2.87 -36.46 1.36
C GLU A 358 3.23 -37.89 0.89
N ARG A 359 3.62 -38.05 -0.38
CA ARG A 359 4.04 -39.36 -0.92
C ARG A 359 5.33 -39.90 -0.30
N ILE A 360 6.27 -39.03 0.06
CA ILE A 360 7.51 -39.44 0.72
C ILE A 360 7.20 -39.95 2.14
N GLU A 361 6.28 -39.31 2.86
CA GLU A 361 5.80 -39.78 4.16
C GLU A 361 5.10 -41.15 4.05
N ASP A 362 4.40 -41.42 2.94
CA ASP A 362 3.83 -42.73 2.62
C ASP A 362 4.87 -43.81 2.23
N GLY A 363 6.17 -43.49 2.22
CA GLY A 363 7.24 -44.43 1.87
C GLY A 363 7.38 -44.71 0.36
N CYS A 364 6.86 -43.84 -0.51
CA CYS A 364 6.93 -44.05 -1.96
C CYS A 364 8.39 -44.02 -2.48
N SER A 365 8.67 -44.89 -3.44
CA SER A 365 9.93 -44.94 -4.17
C SER A 365 10.11 -43.72 -5.09
N LEU A 366 11.36 -43.43 -5.47
CA LEU A 366 11.67 -42.37 -6.44
C LEU A 366 10.91 -42.54 -7.76
N ARG A 367 10.70 -43.78 -8.23
CA ARG A 367 9.95 -44.04 -9.46
C ARG A 367 8.49 -43.60 -9.35
N GLU A 368 7.87 -43.78 -8.19
CA GLU A 368 6.49 -43.37 -7.91
C GLU A 368 6.38 -41.84 -7.80
N LEU A 369 7.32 -41.19 -7.12
CA LEU A 369 7.42 -39.73 -7.08
C LEU A 369 7.55 -39.12 -8.48
N GLU A 370 8.33 -39.75 -9.35
CA GLU A 370 8.47 -39.33 -10.75
C GLU A 370 7.19 -39.51 -11.57
N LEU A 371 6.40 -40.55 -11.28
CA LEU A 371 5.10 -40.77 -11.91
C LEU A 371 4.08 -39.73 -11.43
N GLU A 372 4.05 -39.43 -10.14
CA GLU A 372 3.21 -38.38 -9.56
C GLU A 372 3.53 -37.01 -10.19
N LEU A 373 4.83 -36.68 -10.32
CA LEU A 373 5.29 -35.47 -10.99
C LEU A 373 4.76 -35.37 -12.43
N LYS A 374 4.82 -36.47 -13.19
CA LYS A 374 4.27 -36.53 -14.56
C LYS A 374 2.74 -36.32 -14.57
N ARG A 375 2.01 -36.93 -13.62
CA ARG A 375 0.56 -36.77 -13.49
C ARG A 375 0.17 -35.32 -13.20
N ARG A 376 0.80 -34.69 -12.20
CA ARG A 376 0.58 -33.28 -11.84
C ARG A 376 0.90 -32.31 -12.99
N THR A 377 1.94 -32.61 -13.78
CA THR A 377 2.26 -31.80 -14.96
C THR A 377 1.15 -31.85 -16.01
N ARG A 378 0.56 -33.01 -16.25
CA ARG A 378 -0.54 -33.16 -17.22
C ARG A 378 -1.78 -32.41 -16.76
N LEU A 379 -2.18 -32.60 -15.50
CA LEU A 379 -3.35 -31.94 -14.92
C LEU A 379 -3.26 -30.41 -14.99
N PHE A 380 -2.06 -29.87 -14.71
CA PHE A 380 -1.84 -28.43 -14.74
C PHE A 380 -1.82 -27.85 -16.16
N ASN A 381 -1.41 -28.62 -17.17
CA ASN A 381 -1.44 -28.16 -18.56
C ASN A 381 -2.83 -28.28 -19.20
N SER A 382 -3.75 -29.05 -18.59
CA SER A 382 -5.13 -29.21 -19.05
C SER A 382 -6.12 -28.22 -18.41
N SER A 383 -5.66 -27.46 -17.40
CA SER A 383 -6.39 -26.38 -16.73
C SER A 383 -5.90 -25.03 -17.22
#